data_AF-A0A7S0QRY7-F1
#
_entry.id   AF-A0A7S0QRY7-F1
#
_cell.length_a   1.000
_cell.length_b   1.000
_cell.length_c   1.000
_cell.angle_alpha   90.00
_cell.angle_beta   90.00
_cell.angle_gamma   90.00
#
_symmetry.space_group_name_H-M   'P 1'
#
loop_
_entity.id
_entity.type
_entity.pdbx_description
1 polymer ?
#
loop_
_entity_poly.entity_id
_entity_poly.type
_entity_poly.pdbx_seq_one_letter_code
_entity_poly.pdbx_strand_id
1 'polypeptide(L)'
;PHHKHRQVTEGTSVALSKDNYLAVGQPRRNQEGSVRLYSLNSDSVPLVETIMNPTYGIDFGRSVALSGNGFLAIAAPMDKPLEGSSTTKGSVYLYSLALGGAVTLVEKVFANDDDGFGTSVVLSADGYLAVGSHAPYPDYIGSVYLYFLDPTTGDPTLVDKVTAYDGARWDLFGTSVALSGNGHLAVGSSQDDDQGDKSGSVYVYSLHRTEGATLMQKIIGGEADLRFGDSIALSRDGYLAVGVKRENFGKGSVYLYSLNDNTKEWTLVQKILPKAAAGRTGYFGSAVALSDDGNLVVGAPSIGTWLADRSAKLFNTGAVYLYRISADGVILVRNITAHDFRADDRFGDQGQVAISNGILAVGATNSADQSLDGKVYIYSTPAPVPISTTSPTADVTGAPTPVPTGPVTTGAPTTPAPTTGPVTTSAPTTPAPTGSSPAMTQVEETTPFTPTPTPKSVATHLTTAFNPLLLLTTMVVALY
;
A
#
# COMPACT_ATOMS: atom_id res chain seq x y z
N PRO A 1 -22.56 -13.51 -9.66
CA PRO A 1 -23.38 -14.46 -8.85
C PRO A 1 -22.50 -15.14 -7.79
N HIS A 2 -22.84 -14.97 -6.51
CA HIS A 2 -22.19 -15.58 -5.34
C HIS A 2 -20.65 -15.51 -5.28
N HIS A 3 -20.11 -14.31 -5.07
CA HIS A 3 -18.75 -14.16 -4.57
C HIS A 3 -18.74 -14.41 -3.06
N LYS A 4 -17.87 -15.30 -2.58
CA LYS A 4 -17.62 -15.52 -1.15
C LYS A 4 -16.78 -14.37 -0.59
N HIS A 5 -17.42 -13.28 -0.19
CA HIS A 5 -16.78 -12.26 0.62
C HIS A 5 -16.72 -12.75 2.07
N ARG A 6 -15.56 -12.63 2.70
CA ARG A 6 -15.36 -13.05 4.10
C ARG A 6 -15.01 -11.81 4.93
N GLN A 7 -15.58 -11.71 6.13
CA GLN A 7 -15.29 -10.63 7.08
C GLN A 7 -14.55 -11.20 8.29
N VAL A 8 -13.52 -10.49 8.75
CA VAL A 8 -12.91 -10.68 10.08
C VAL A 8 -12.99 -9.38 10.88
N THR A 9 -12.52 -9.40 12.13
CA THR A 9 -12.83 -8.37 13.13
C THR A 9 -12.07 -7.05 12.91
N GLU A 10 -12.18 -6.12 13.88
CA GLU A 10 -11.58 -4.77 13.87
C GLU A 10 -10.11 -4.75 13.44
N GLY A 11 -9.66 -3.64 12.85
CA GLY A 11 -8.24 -3.41 12.61
C GLY A 11 -7.95 -2.10 11.87
N THR A 12 -6.79 -1.51 12.17
CA THR A 12 -6.27 -0.29 11.51
C THR A 12 -5.07 -0.58 10.59
N SER A 13 -4.49 -1.78 10.69
CA SER A 13 -3.37 -2.24 9.87
C SER A 13 -3.63 -3.68 9.41
N VAL A 14 -3.23 -4.03 8.18
CA VAL A 14 -3.36 -5.38 7.64
C VAL A 14 -2.10 -5.81 6.88
N ALA A 15 -1.74 -7.08 6.99
CA ALA A 15 -0.69 -7.71 6.18
C ALA A 15 -1.13 -9.09 5.72
N LEU A 16 -0.66 -9.52 4.54
CA LEU A 16 -0.88 -10.86 3.99
C LEU A 16 0.45 -11.56 3.75
N SER A 17 0.58 -12.82 4.17
CA SER A 17 1.70 -13.68 3.77
C SER A 17 1.46 -14.33 2.40
N LYS A 18 2.48 -15.02 1.87
CA LYS A 18 2.31 -15.89 0.69
C LYS A 18 1.60 -17.21 1.03
N ASP A 19 1.68 -17.67 2.28
CA ASP A 19 1.02 -18.89 2.77
C ASP A 19 -0.44 -18.65 3.21
N ASN A 20 -1.04 -17.56 2.70
CA ASN A 20 -2.41 -17.14 2.94
C ASN A 20 -2.75 -16.90 4.42
N TYR A 21 -1.82 -16.35 5.20
CA TYR A 21 -2.15 -15.79 6.52
C TYR A 21 -2.47 -14.29 6.42
N LEU A 22 -3.39 -13.82 7.24
CA LEU A 22 -3.77 -12.43 7.40
C LEU A 22 -3.53 -11.99 8.84
N ALA A 23 -2.65 -11.01 9.03
CA ALA A 23 -2.49 -10.32 10.31
C ALA A 23 -3.34 -9.03 10.28
N VAL A 24 -4.11 -8.81 11.35
CA VAL A 24 -4.95 -7.62 11.52
C VAL A 24 -4.59 -6.94 12.84
N GLY A 25 -4.02 -5.74 12.76
CA GLY A 25 -3.58 -4.98 13.93
C GLY A 25 -4.68 -4.09 14.51
N GLN A 26 -4.87 -4.21 15.83
CA GLN A 26 -5.86 -3.52 16.66
C GLN A 26 -5.15 -2.66 17.72
N PRO A 27 -4.46 -1.56 17.34
CA PRO A 27 -3.86 -0.65 18.29
C PRO A 27 -4.93 0.05 19.12
N ARG A 28 -4.64 0.28 20.40
CA ARG A 28 -5.50 1.06 21.30
C ARG A 28 -4.67 2.15 21.97
N ARG A 29 -5.26 3.34 22.09
CA ARG A 29 -4.60 4.53 22.68
C ARG A 29 -4.54 4.51 24.21
N ASN A 30 -5.49 3.82 24.85
CA ASN A 30 -5.70 3.85 26.32
C ASN A 30 -5.72 2.44 26.94
N GLN A 31 -5.38 1.41 26.17
CA GLN A 31 -5.38 -0.01 26.56
C GLN A 31 -4.29 -0.74 25.77
N GLU A 32 -3.95 -1.96 26.16
CA GLU A 32 -3.13 -2.86 25.35
C GLU A 32 -3.74 -3.05 23.96
N GLY A 33 -2.93 -2.83 22.93
CA GLY A 33 -3.26 -3.22 21.55
C GLY A 33 -3.11 -4.73 21.35
N SER A 34 -3.63 -5.24 20.23
CA SER A 34 -3.46 -6.64 19.85
C SER A 34 -3.29 -6.83 18.35
N VAL A 35 -2.87 -8.01 17.92
CA VAL A 35 -2.90 -8.45 16.52
C VAL A 35 -3.62 -9.78 16.43
N ARG A 36 -4.58 -9.90 15.51
CA ARG A 36 -5.29 -11.14 15.24
C ARG A 36 -4.76 -11.77 13.97
N LEU A 37 -4.33 -13.02 14.07
CA LEU A 37 -3.81 -13.81 12.97
C LEU A 37 -4.90 -14.77 12.47
N TYR A 38 -5.16 -14.77 11.17
CA TYR A 38 -6.14 -15.64 10.53
C TYR A 38 -5.50 -16.49 9.45
N SER A 39 -5.96 -17.73 9.27
CA SER A 39 -5.60 -18.55 8.12
C SER A 39 -6.69 -18.44 7.05
N LEU A 40 -6.32 -18.11 5.82
CA LEU A 40 -7.26 -17.94 4.70
C LEU A 40 -7.38 -19.20 3.82
N ASN A 41 -6.65 -20.27 4.18
CA ASN A 41 -6.58 -21.56 3.48
C ASN A 41 -7.90 -22.37 3.49
N SER A 42 -8.93 -21.93 4.20
CA SER A 42 -10.26 -22.54 4.21
C SER A 42 -11.38 -21.49 4.10
N ASP A 43 -12.61 -21.93 3.80
CA ASP A 43 -13.78 -21.04 3.73
C ASP A 43 -14.19 -20.42 5.07
N SER A 44 -13.82 -21.03 6.19
CA SER A 44 -14.21 -20.58 7.53
C SER A 44 -13.35 -19.44 8.09
N VAL A 45 -12.19 -19.14 7.48
CA VAL A 45 -11.20 -18.15 7.96
C VAL A 45 -10.98 -18.25 9.48
N PRO A 46 -10.47 -19.40 9.96
CA PRO A 46 -10.25 -19.58 11.38
C PRO A 46 -9.26 -18.54 11.91
N LEU A 47 -9.61 -17.97 13.06
CA LEU A 47 -8.65 -17.29 13.93
C LEU A 47 -7.61 -18.32 14.38
N VAL A 48 -6.35 -18.00 14.16
CA VAL A 48 -5.19 -18.79 14.57
C VAL A 48 -4.79 -18.37 15.98
N GLU A 49 -4.56 -17.07 16.19
CA GLU A 49 -4.16 -16.52 17.48
C GLU A 49 -4.58 -15.04 17.64
N THR A 50 -4.80 -14.61 18.89
CA THR A 50 -4.85 -13.20 19.27
C THR A 50 -3.61 -12.89 20.09
N ILE A 51 -2.67 -12.16 19.50
CA ILE A 51 -1.41 -11.76 20.11
C ILE A 51 -1.66 -10.44 20.84
N MET A 52 -1.54 -10.45 22.17
CA MET A 52 -1.63 -9.25 23.01
C MET A 52 -0.25 -8.59 23.15
N ASN A 53 -0.20 -7.28 23.41
CA ASN A 53 1.06 -6.63 23.77
C ASN A 53 1.62 -7.28 25.06
N PRO A 54 2.86 -7.83 25.07
CA PRO A 54 3.46 -8.39 26.29
C PRO A 54 3.88 -7.32 27.32
N THR A 55 3.68 -6.03 27.02
CA THR A 55 4.04 -4.90 27.89
C THR A 55 2.88 -3.90 28.04
N TYR A 56 2.98 -3.02 29.04
CA TYR A 56 2.04 -1.91 29.29
C TYR A 56 2.13 -0.76 28.25
N GLY A 57 2.50 -1.05 27.01
CA GLY A 57 2.61 -0.09 25.91
C GLY A 57 1.30 0.11 25.15
N ILE A 58 1.11 1.31 24.61
CA ILE A 58 -0.02 1.66 23.73
C ILE A 58 0.40 1.51 22.25
N ASP A 59 -0.58 1.51 21.34
CA ASP A 59 -0.38 1.39 19.88
C ASP A 59 0.28 0.08 19.37
N PHE A 60 0.29 -1.01 20.15
CA PHE A 60 0.69 -2.34 19.64
C PHE A 60 -0.25 -2.82 18.51
N GLY A 61 0.30 -3.21 17.37
CA GLY A 61 -0.46 -3.49 16.15
C GLY A 61 -0.68 -2.27 15.25
N ARG A 62 -0.06 -1.12 15.53
CA ARG A 62 -0.18 0.10 14.72
C ARG A 62 0.32 -0.06 13.28
N SER A 63 1.31 -0.92 13.08
CA SER A 63 1.78 -1.42 11.80
C SER A 63 2.13 -2.91 11.96
N VAL A 64 1.83 -3.73 10.97
CA VAL A 64 2.09 -5.17 10.97
C VAL A 64 2.67 -5.58 9.61
N ALA A 65 3.58 -6.55 9.61
CA ALA A 65 4.11 -7.14 8.39
C ALA A 65 4.19 -8.66 8.53
N LEU A 66 3.94 -9.38 7.44
CA LEU A 66 4.04 -10.83 7.34
C LEU A 66 4.97 -11.20 6.20
N SER A 67 5.91 -12.10 6.45
CA SER A 67 6.78 -12.67 5.41
C SER A 67 6.19 -13.96 4.83
N GLY A 68 6.71 -14.36 3.65
CA GLY A 68 6.43 -15.67 3.05
C GLY A 68 7.30 -16.82 3.57
N ASN A 69 8.06 -16.60 4.64
CA ASN A 69 8.86 -17.62 5.33
C ASN A 69 8.46 -17.79 6.81
N GLY A 70 7.25 -17.35 7.18
CA GLY A 70 6.68 -17.60 8.50
C GLY A 70 7.13 -16.65 9.61
N PHE A 71 7.49 -15.40 9.30
CA PHE A 71 7.74 -14.37 10.32
C PHE A 71 6.66 -13.27 10.31
N LEU A 72 6.38 -12.74 11.50
CA LEU A 72 5.43 -11.68 11.77
C LEU A 72 6.14 -10.58 12.57
N ALA A 73 6.16 -9.36 12.04
CA ALA A 73 6.60 -8.18 12.76
C ALA A 73 5.39 -7.36 13.20
N ILE A 74 5.32 -7.03 14.49
CA ILE A 74 4.26 -6.22 15.09
C ILE A 74 4.88 -4.97 15.71
N ALA A 75 4.51 -3.80 15.21
CA ALA A 75 4.98 -2.54 15.75
C ALA A 75 4.09 -2.01 16.89
N ALA A 76 4.76 -1.40 17.87
CA ALA A 76 4.18 -0.62 18.95
C ALA A 76 4.96 0.70 19.09
N PRO A 77 4.70 1.73 18.25
CA PRO A 77 5.54 2.93 18.16
C PRO A 77 5.58 3.78 19.44
N MET A 78 4.60 3.61 20.31
CA MET A 78 4.48 4.29 21.60
C MET A 78 4.79 3.35 22.78
N ASP A 79 5.42 2.20 22.52
CA ASP A 79 5.89 1.31 23.58
C ASP A 79 7.12 1.87 24.31
N LYS A 80 7.32 1.39 25.53
CA LYS A 80 8.51 1.60 26.34
C LYS A 80 9.55 0.53 25.96
N PRO A 81 10.75 0.89 25.49
CA PRO A 81 11.74 -0.10 25.06
C PRO A 81 12.14 -1.03 26.22
N LEU A 82 12.41 -0.44 27.39
CA LEU A 82 12.84 -1.12 28.61
C LEU A 82 11.80 -1.02 29.72
N GLU A 83 11.74 -2.04 30.57
CA GLU A 83 10.95 -2.02 31.80
C GLU A 83 11.38 -0.84 32.70
N GLY A 84 10.40 -0.17 33.32
CA GLY A 84 10.66 1.02 34.15
C GLY A 84 10.97 2.30 33.38
N SER A 85 11.09 2.29 32.04
CA SER A 85 11.30 3.51 31.25
C SER A 85 10.18 4.54 31.50
N SER A 86 10.55 5.82 31.60
CA SER A 86 9.60 6.94 31.60
C SER A 86 9.22 7.41 30.20
N THR A 87 10.01 7.07 29.17
CA THR A 87 9.83 7.51 27.78
C THR A 87 9.38 6.37 26.87
N THR A 88 8.52 6.73 25.90
CA THR A 88 7.96 5.85 24.88
C THR A 88 8.72 6.03 23.57
N LYS A 89 9.76 5.21 23.35
CA LYS A 89 10.59 5.26 22.13
C LYS A 89 10.09 4.37 21.00
N GLY A 90 9.14 3.48 21.29
CA GLY A 90 8.63 2.50 20.35
C GLY A 90 9.41 1.19 20.36
N SER A 91 8.81 0.15 19.83
CA SER A 91 9.37 -1.20 19.73
C SER A 91 8.70 -1.99 18.62
N VAL A 92 9.41 -2.98 18.07
CA VAL A 92 8.86 -3.98 17.16
C VAL A 92 9.10 -5.36 17.75
N TYR A 93 8.03 -6.16 17.81
CA TYR A 93 8.04 -7.52 18.31
C TYR A 93 8.06 -8.48 17.12
N LEU A 94 9.01 -9.41 17.11
CA LEU A 94 9.20 -10.39 16.06
C LEU A 94 8.72 -11.75 16.53
N TYR A 95 7.86 -12.37 15.73
CA TYR A 95 7.29 -13.69 16.01
C TYR A 95 7.57 -14.63 14.85
N SER A 96 7.79 -15.91 15.15
CA SER A 96 7.79 -16.99 14.16
C SER A 96 6.45 -17.73 14.18
N LEU A 97 6.07 -18.25 13.00
CA LEU A 97 4.81 -18.92 12.71
C LEU A 97 5.11 -20.35 12.27
N ALA A 98 4.96 -21.30 13.19
CA ALA A 98 5.23 -22.70 12.89
C ALA A 98 4.18 -23.32 11.95
N LEU A 99 4.59 -24.35 11.19
CA LEU A 99 3.66 -25.21 10.44
C LEU A 99 2.66 -25.86 11.41
N GLY A 100 1.40 -25.41 11.37
CA GLY A 100 0.36 -25.76 12.35
C GLY A 100 -0.25 -24.55 13.07
N GLY A 101 0.34 -23.36 12.91
CA GLY A 101 -0.23 -22.09 13.38
C GLY A 101 0.21 -21.64 14.77
N ALA A 102 1.12 -22.35 15.43
CA ALA A 102 1.70 -21.87 16.69
C ALA A 102 2.53 -20.61 16.46
N VAL A 103 2.25 -19.55 17.22
CA VAL A 103 3.02 -18.30 17.19
C VAL A 103 3.97 -18.29 18.38
N THR A 104 5.24 -17.94 18.16
CA THR A 104 6.23 -17.77 19.25
C THR A 104 6.96 -16.46 19.11
N LEU A 105 7.05 -15.69 20.21
CA LEU A 105 7.89 -14.49 20.26
C LEU A 105 9.36 -14.92 20.13
N VAL A 106 10.06 -14.32 19.17
CA VAL A 106 11.50 -14.50 18.92
C VAL A 106 12.26 -13.41 19.68
N GLU A 107 11.98 -12.13 19.37
CA GLU A 107 12.75 -11.00 19.90
C GLU A 107 11.92 -9.70 19.97
N LYS A 108 12.31 -8.78 20.85
CA LYS A 108 11.84 -7.39 20.89
C LYS A 108 12.97 -6.44 20.50
N VAL A 109 12.85 -5.81 19.33
CA VAL A 109 13.82 -4.81 18.86
C VAL A 109 13.31 -3.38 19.07
N PHE A 110 14.21 -2.45 19.36
CA PHE A 110 13.95 -1.02 19.57
C PHE A 110 15.18 -0.17 19.25
N ALA A 111 14.98 1.13 19.00
CA ALA A 111 16.06 2.10 18.88
C ALA A 111 16.39 2.74 20.24
N ASN A 112 17.67 2.92 20.53
CA ASN A 112 18.13 3.63 21.73
C ASN A 112 17.99 5.15 21.60
N ASP A 113 18.26 5.70 20.42
CA ASP A 113 18.46 7.14 20.21
C ASP A 113 17.27 7.83 19.53
N ASP A 114 16.42 7.06 18.84
CA ASP A 114 15.28 7.57 18.06
C ASP A 114 13.94 7.30 18.79
N ASP A 115 12.91 8.09 18.46
CA ASP A 115 11.54 7.96 18.96
C ASP A 115 10.60 7.40 17.88
N GLY A 116 9.51 6.75 18.32
CA GLY A 116 8.48 6.22 17.43
C GLY A 116 8.91 5.00 16.62
N PHE A 117 9.90 4.24 17.07
CA PHE A 117 10.40 3.05 16.39
C PHE A 117 9.28 2.04 16.14
N GLY A 118 9.05 1.72 14.86
CA GLY A 118 7.93 0.92 14.39
C GLY A 118 6.81 1.71 13.70
N THR A 119 6.92 3.03 13.47
CA THR A 119 5.84 3.80 12.80
C THR A 119 5.46 3.24 11.43
N SER A 120 6.42 2.62 10.76
CA SER A 120 6.17 1.71 9.63
C SER A 120 7.05 0.47 9.76
N VAL A 121 6.53 -0.71 9.43
CA VAL A 121 7.31 -1.96 9.32
C VAL A 121 6.97 -2.70 8.04
N VAL A 122 7.98 -3.31 7.40
CA VAL A 122 7.80 -4.25 6.30
C VAL A 122 8.76 -5.43 6.43
N LEU A 123 8.29 -6.60 6.05
CA LEU A 123 9.06 -7.85 5.98
C LEU A 123 9.09 -8.34 4.55
N SER A 124 10.27 -8.79 4.13
CA SER A 124 10.50 -9.46 2.85
C SER A 124 10.53 -10.98 3.02
N ALA A 125 10.38 -11.73 1.93
CA ALA A 125 10.44 -13.19 1.97
C ALA A 125 11.87 -13.75 2.05
N ASP A 126 12.88 -12.93 1.74
CA ASP A 126 14.30 -13.27 1.75
C ASP A 126 15.03 -12.89 3.06
N GLY A 127 14.30 -12.35 4.05
CA GLY A 127 14.75 -12.19 5.44
C GLY A 127 14.98 -10.75 5.90
N TYR A 128 14.90 -9.74 5.02
CA TYR A 128 14.99 -8.34 5.44
C TYR A 128 13.73 -7.87 6.16
N LEU A 129 13.94 -7.15 7.26
CA LEU A 129 12.99 -6.34 8.01
C LEU A 129 13.44 -4.88 7.93
N ALA A 130 12.56 -3.99 7.47
CA ALA A 130 12.81 -2.55 7.55
C ALA A 130 11.82 -1.90 8.54
N VAL A 131 12.36 -1.11 9.47
CA VAL A 131 11.61 -0.45 10.55
C VAL A 131 11.83 1.06 10.48
N GLY A 132 10.76 1.83 10.30
CA GLY A 132 10.78 3.30 10.36
C GLY A 132 10.81 3.81 11.79
N SER A 133 11.53 4.91 11.99
CA SER A 133 11.64 5.68 13.24
C SER A 133 11.94 7.14 12.91
N HIS A 134 12.02 8.00 13.93
CA HIS A 134 12.35 9.41 13.74
C HIS A 134 13.23 9.93 14.86
N ALA A 135 14.12 10.86 14.53
CA ALA A 135 14.89 11.60 15.52
C ALA A 135 13.93 12.27 16.54
N PRO A 136 14.31 12.33 17.84
CA PRO A 136 13.47 12.89 18.88
C PRO A 136 13.13 14.37 18.64
N TYR A 137 12.12 14.89 19.35
CA TYR A 137 11.83 16.32 19.36
C TYR A 137 13.10 17.11 19.75
N PRO A 138 13.52 18.15 19.01
CA PRO A 138 12.73 18.90 18.03
C PRO A 138 12.88 18.47 16.56
N ASP A 139 13.66 17.44 16.24
CA ASP A 139 14.30 17.29 14.93
C ASP A 139 13.49 16.53 13.88
N TYR A 140 12.95 15.35 14.21
CA TYR A 140 12.06 14.57 13.33
C TYR A 140 12.57 14.33 11.88
N ILE A 141 13.88 14.28 11.66
CA ILE A 141 14.47 14.04 10.33
C ILE A 141 14.00 12.71 9.76
N GLY A 142 14.05 11.65 10.58
CA GLY A 142 13.65 10.30 10.18
C GLY A 142 14.81 9.33 10.02
N SER A 143 14.51 8.03 10.09
CA SER A 143 15.49 6.95 9.97
C SER A 143 14.79 5.62 9.65
N VAL A 144 15.51 4.69 9.03
CA VAL A 144 15.07 3.30 8.84
C VAL A 144 16.14 2.34 9.33
N TYR A 145 15.80 1.53 10.33
CA TYR A 145 16.64 0.43 10.79
C TYR A 145 16.38 -0.79 9.92
N LEU A 146 17.42 -1.29 9.25
CA LEU A 146 17.38 -2.46 8.39
C LEU A 146 18.00 -3.66 9.11
N TYR A 147 17.20 -4.68 9.38
CA TYR A 147 17.65 -5.94 9.94
C TYR A 147 17.58 -7.05 8.90
N PHE A 148 18.44 -8.05 9.06
CA PHE A 148 18.34 -9.35 8.42
C PHE A 148 17.99 -10.39 9.49
N LEU A 149 16.88 -11.09 9.31
CA LEU A 149 16.46 -12.16 10.21
C LEU A 149 17.13 -13.47 9.80
N ASP A 150 17.69 -14.21 10.77
CA ASP A 150 18.15 -15.57 10.48
C ASP A 150 16.97 -16.43 9.97
N PRO A 151 17.11 -17.15 8.84
CA PRO A 151 16.00 -17.89 8.23
C PRO A 151 15.56 -19.12 9.02
N THR A 152 16.28 -19.50 10.08
CA THR A 152 16.01 -20.68 10.93
C THR A 152 15.44 -20.27 12.29
N THR A 153 16.05 -19.29 12.96
CA THR A 153 15.63 -18.85 14.30
C THR A 153 14.74 -17.60 14.27
N GLY A 154 14.89 -16.75 13.26
CA GLY A 154 14.30 -15.42 13.20
C GLY A 154 15.12 -14.33 13.90
N ASP A 155 16.31 -14.66 14.43
CA ASP A 155 17.11 -13.73 15.22
C ASP A 155 17.51 -12.50 14.36
N PRO A 156 17.21 -11.27 14.81
CA PRO A 156 17.46 -10.06 14.03
C PRO A 156 18.92 -9.59 14.14
N THR A 157 19.65 -9.59 13.03
CA THR A 157 20.93 -8.90 12.91
C THR A 157 20.72 -7.52 12.31
N LEU A 158 21.10 -6.44 13.01
CA LEU A 158 21.08 -5.09 12.43
C LEU A 158 22.15 -5.00 11.33
N VAL A 159 21.72 -4.71 10.10
CA VAL A 159 22.60 -4.53 8.94
C VAL A 159 22.96 -3.06 8.76
N ASP A 160 21.99 -2.16 8.92
CA ASP A 160 22.17 -0.73 8.61
C ASP A 160 21.18 0.17 9.38
N LYS A 161 21.56 1.43 9.61
CA LYS A 161 20.65 2.53 9.99
C LYS A 161 20.64 3.54 8.85
N VAL A 162 19.69 3.38 7.94
CA VAL A 162 19.53 4.21 6.75
C VAL A 162 18.97 5.58 7.14
N THR A 163 19.59 6.64 6.62
CA THR A 163 19.14 8.03 6.74
C THR A 163 19.19 8.71 5.36
N ALA A 164 18.40 9.76 5.15
CA ALA A 164 18.61 10.66 4.02
C ALA A 164 19.99 11.35 4.13
N TYR A 165 20.69 11.53 3.01
CA TYR A 165 22.03 12.16 2.98
C TYR A 165 21.95 13.69 3.11
N ASP A 166 20.79 14.24 2.77
CA ASP A 166 20.34 15.63 2.77
C ASP A 166 19.23 15.88 3.80
N GLY A 167 18.94 14.89 4.66
CA GLY A 167 17.80 14.91 5.58
C GLY A 167 17.77 16.14 6.48
N ALA A 168 16.70 16.91 6.35
CA ALA A 168 16.43 18.13 7.09
C ALA A 168 15.37 17.94 8.18
N ARG A 169 15.21 18.98 8.98
CA ARG A 169 14.34 18.99 10.15
C ARG A 169 12.87 18.88 9.72
N TRP A 170 12.16 17.89 10.25
CA TRP A 170 10.76 17.52 9.94
C TRP A 170 10.51 16.73 8.64
N ASP A 171 11.52 16.27 7.91
CA ASP A 171 11.33 15.56 6.63
C ASP A 171 10.53 14.24 6.76
N LEU A 172 10.58 13.61 7.93
CA LEU A 172 9.98 12.31 8.26
C LEU A 172 10.42 11.16 7.34
N PHE A 173 11.72 11.06 7.06
CA PHE A 173 12.31 9.89 6.41
C PHE A 173 11.96 8.60 7.17
N GLY A 174 11.46 7.58 6.47
CA GLY A 174 10.97 6.35 7.11
C GLY A 174 9.51 6.44 7.58
N THR A 175 8.75 7.49 7.23
CA THR A 175 7.30 7.54 7.48
C THR A 175 6.52 6.45 6.73
N SER A 176 7.05 6.01 5.59
CA SER A 176 6.63 4.81 4.89
C SER A 176 7.86 4.06 4.37
N VAL A 177 7.79 2.73 4.32
CA VAL A 177 8.84 1.84 3.81
C VAL A 177 8.20 0.74 2.97
N ALA A 178 8.90 0.29 1.94
CA ALA A 178 8.51 -0.89 1.15
C ALA A 178 9.75 -1.69 0.72
N LEU A 179 9.67 -3.01 0.82
CA LEU A 179 10.70 -3.95 0.38
C LEU A 179 10.19 -4.76 -0.81
N SER A 180 11.09 -5.07 -1.75
CA SER A 180 10.83 -6.02 -2.83
C SER A 180 11.59 -7.33 -2.64
N GLY A 181 11.01 -8.44 -3.10
CA GLY A 181 11.65 -9.77 -3.08
C GLY A 181 12.79 -9.96 -4.10
N ASN A 182 13.43 -8.86 -4.52
CA ASN A 182 14.66 -8.82 -5.33
C ASN A 182 15.73 -7.86 -4.76
N GLY A 183 15.60 -7.42 -3.50
CA GLY A 183 16.64 -6.68 -2.79
C GLY A 183 16.62 -5.16 -3.00
N HIS A 184 15.44 -4.55 -3.14
CA HIS A 184 15.29 -3.10 -3.09
C HIS A 184 14.47 -2.64 -1.88
N LEU A 185 14.82 -1.47 -1.36
CA LEU A 185 14.11 -0.75 -0.31
C LEU A 185 13.71 0.62 -0.85
N ALA A 186 12.43 0.96 -0.78
CA ALA A 186 11.93 2.32 -0.97
C ALA A 186 11.56 2.91 0.40
N VAL A 187 11.91 4.19 0.60
CA VAL A 187 11.67 4.93 1.85
C VAL A 187 11.03 6.28 1.53
N GLY A 188 9.86 6.55 2.11
CA GLY A 188 9.19 7.84 2.01
C GLY A 188 9.74 8.85 3.02
N SER A 189 9.86 10.10 2.58
CA SER A 189 10.24 11.28 3.38
C SER A 189 9.20 12.36 3.09
N SER A 190 7.99 12.19 3.62
CA SER A 190 6.80 12.85 3.07
C SER A 190 6.62 14.33 3.46
N GLN A 191 7.54 14.87 4.25
CA GLN A 191 7.58 16.29 4.60
C GLN A 191 8.85 17.02 4.16
N ASP A 192 9.76 16.33 3.46
CA ASP A 192 10.88 16.91 2.68
C ASP A 192 10.38 18.09 1.82
N ASP A 193 11.06 19.24 1.93
CA ASP A 193 10.64 20.52 1.36
C ASP A 193 11.52 21.04 0.21
N ASP A 194 12.34 20.16 -0.41
CA ASP A 194 13.21 20.47 -1.55
C ASP A 194 12.51 21.15 -2.75
N GLN A 195 11.20 20.92 -2.95
CA GLN A 195 10.37 21.58 -3.99
C GLN A 195 9.21 22.40 -3.39
N GLY A 196 9.36 22.81 -2.12
CA GLY A 196 8.39 23.60 -1.36
C GLY A 196 7.79 22.81 -0.19
N ASP A 197 7.25 23.54 0.79
CA ASP A 197 6.77 23.00 2.08
C ASP A 197 6.04 21.66 1.94
N LYS A 198 6.64 20.56 2.43
CA LYS A 198 6.06 19.21 2.41
C LYS A 198 5.70 18.70 1.01
N SER A 199 6.49 19.04 -0.01
CA SER A 199 6.43 18.41 -1.34
C SER A 199 6.61 16.88 -1.24
N GLY A 200 7.54 16.45 -0.40
CA GLY A 200 7.88 15.05 -0.10
C GLY A 200 8.80 14.41 -1.14
N SER A 201 9.54 13.39 -0.70
CA SER A 201 10.47 12.60 -1.52
C SER A 201 10.33 11.10 -1.26
N VAL A 202 10.79 10.28 -2.20
CA VAL A 202 11.00 8.83 -2.02
C VAL A 202 12.42 8.46 -2.39
N TYR A 203 13.15 7.83 -1.48
CA TYR A 203 14.52 7.38 -1.68
C TYR A 203 14.49 5.88 -1.96
N VAL A 204 15.20 5.42 -2.99
CA VAL A 204 15.27 4.00 -3.36
C VAL A 204 16.70 3.50 -3.24
N TYR A 205 16.87 2.36 -2.61
CA TYR A 205 18.14 1.74 -2.27
C TYR A 205 18.21 0.31 -2.84
N SER A 206 19.42 -0.14 -3.18
CA SER A 206 19.74 -1.57 -3.33
C SER A 206 20.26 -2.11 -2.01
N LEU A 207 19.82 -3.31 -1.64
CA LEU A 207 20.18 -3.97 -0.39
C LEU A 207 21.23 -5.05 -0.60
N HIS A 208 22.25 -5.03 0.24
CA HIS A 208 23.35 -5.99 0.24
C HIS A 208 23.55 -6.51 1.66
N ARG A 209 23.58 -7.84 1.86
CA ARG A 209 23.62 -8.44 3.21
C ARG A 209 24.81 -8.01 4.07
N THR A 210 25.92 -7.65 3.43
CA THR A 210 27.18 -7.27 4.09
C THR A 210 27.53 -5.80 3.97
N GLU A 211 26.89 -5.07 3.06
CA GLU A 211 27.23 -3.67 2.72
C GLU A 211 26.09 -2.68 3.01
N GLY A 212 24.94 -3.15 3.53
CA GLY A 212 23.82 -2.31 3.92
C GLY A 212 22.96 -1.84 2.76
N ALA A 213 22.43 -0.62 2.85
CA ALA A 213 21.59 0.00 1.84
C ALA A 213 22.39 1.02 1.02
N THR A 214 22.62 0.73 -0.27
CA THR A 214 23.25 1.67 -1.20
C THR A 214 22.18 2.47 -1.94
N LEU A 215 22.20 3.80 -1.81
CA LEU A 215 21.25 4.69 -2.49
C LEU A 215 21.38 4.56 -4.01
N MET A 216 20.26 4.30 -4.68
CA MET A 216 20.15 4.32 -6.14
C MET A 216 19.64 5.67 -6.63
N GLN A 217 18.61 6.22 -5.98
CA GLN A 217 17.93 7.44 -6.46
C GLN A 217 17.11 8.12 -5.36
N LYS A 218 17.11 9.46 -5.35
CA LYS A 218 16.08 10.28 -4.71
C LYS A 218 15.04 10.67 -5.77
N ILE A 219 13.80 10.20 -5.62
CA ILE A 219 12.65 10.58 -6.45
C ILE A 219 11.95 11.74 -5.74
N ILE A 220 12.13 12.94 -6.28
CA ILE A 220 11.54 14.17 -5.77
C ILE A 220 10.04 14.21 -6.09
N GLY A 221 9.24 14.73 -5.17
CA GLY A 221 7.83 15.05 -5.39
C GLY A 221 7.60 16.18 -6.38
N GLY A 222 6.34 16.64 -6.45
CA GLY A 222 5.94 17.80 -7.24
C GLY A 222 5.89 19.07 -6.40
N GLU A 223 4.83 19.85 -6.61
CA GLU A 223 4.49 21.05 -5.85
C GLU A 223 4.45 20.83 -4.31
N ALA A 224 4.46 21.93 -3.56
CA ALA A 224 4.27 21.95 -2.12
C ALA A 224 2.97 21.26 -1.64
N ASP A 225 2.98 20.82 -0.38
CA ASP A 225 1.88 20.22 0.39
C ASP A 225 1.31 18.89 -0.18
N LEU A 226 1.95 18.32 -1.20
CA LEU A 226 1.55 17.06 -1.83
C LEU A 226 1.79 15.83 -0.94
N ARG A 227 2.83 15.87 -0.10
CA ARG A 227 3.33 14.75 0.71
C ARG A 227 3.62 13.49 -0.09
N PHE A 228 4.40 13.66 -1.17
CA PHE A 228 4.89 12.53 -1.94
C PHE A 228 5.68 11.57 -1.03
N GLY A 229 5.38 10.28 -1.09
CA GLY A 229 5.96 9.28 -0.17
C GLY A 229 5.16 9.03 1.13
N ASP A 230 3.97 9.62 1.33
CA ASP A 230 3.08 9.27 2.46
C ASP A 230 2.62 7.79 2.40
N SER A 231 2.52 7.20 1.21
CA SER A 231 2.24 5.77 1.00
C SER A 231 2.99 5.26 -0.22
N ILE A 232 3.75 4.19 -0.05
CA ILE A 232 4.55 3.55 -1.09
C ILE A 232 4.34 2.03 -1.09
N ALA A 233 4.49 1.41 -2.25
CA ALA A 233 4.54 -0.04 -2.41
C ALA A 233 5.55 -0.41 -3.49
N LEU A 234 6.21 -1.55 -3.34
CA LEU A 234 7.27 -2.03 -4.22
C LEU A 234 6.99 -3.49 -4.59
N SER A 235 7.07 -3.86 -5.87
CA SER A 235 6.90 -5.25 -6.32
C SER A 235 8.24 -5.90 -6.66
N ARG A 236 8.30 -7.24 -6.61
CA ARG A 236 9.46 -8.00 -7.08
C ARG A 236 9.76 -7.80 -8.57
N ASP A 237 8.75 -7.46 -9.37
CA ASP A 237 8.87 -7.20 -10.81
C ASP A 237 9.44 -5.81 -11.15
N GLY A 238 9.91 -5.06 -10.15
CA GLY A 238 10.57 -3.77 -10.38
C GLY A 238 9.61 -2.60 -10.60
N TYR A 239 8.39 -2.65 -10.03
CA TYR A 239 7.47 -1.51 -9.99
C TYR A 239 7.42 -0.86 -8.60
N LEU A 240 7.40 0.47 -8.58
CA LEU A 240 7.22 1.32 -7.39
C LEU A 240 5.96 2.16 -7.59
N ALA A 241 4.98 2.02 -6.70
CA ALA A 241 3.81 2.88 -6.63
C ALA A 241 3.96 3.88 -5.49
N VAL A 242 3.72 5.17 -5.75
CA VAL A 242 3.71 6.25 -4.75
C VAL A 242 2.36 6.96 -4.76
N GLY A 243 1.66 6.94 -3.62
CA GLY A 243 0.38 7.62 -3.43
C GLY A 243 0.54 9.08 -3.02
N VAL A 244 -0.25 9.97 -3.64
CA VAL A 244 -0.21 11.42 -3.42
C VAL A 244 -1.62 11.94 -3.10
N LYS A 245 -2.11 11.62 -1.91
CA LYS A 245 -3.52 11.83 -1.53
C LYS A 245 -3.99 13.29 -1.53
N ARG A 246 -3.07 14.26 -1.35
CA ARG A 246 -3.41 15.70 -1.23
C ARG A 246 -3.58 16.43 -2.57
N GLU A 247 -3.16 15.83 -3.68
CA GLU A 247 -3.14 16.50 -4.98
C GLU A 247 -4.52 17.00 -5.46
N ASN A 248 -4.53 18.16 -6.12
CA ASN A 248 -5.70 18.75 -6.79
C ASN A 248 -6.90 18.86 -5.83
N PHE A 249 -6.68 19.55 -4.70
CA PHE A 249 -7.62 19.70 -3.59
C PHE A 249 -8.10 18.33 -3.05
N GLY A 250 -7.15 17.46 -2.74
CA GLY A 250 -7.38 16.15 -2.15
C GLY A 250 -8.14 15.15 -3.04
N LYS A 251 -8.21 15.36 -4.36
CA LYS A 251 -8.66 14.31 -5.29
C LYS A 251 -7.68 13.14 -5.25
N GLY A 252 -6.39 13.48 -5.22
CA GLY A 252 -5.27 12.55 -5.13
C GLY A 252 -4.92 11.86 -6.44
N SER A 253 -3.74 11.23 -6.45
CA SER A 253 -3.19 10.47 -7.58
C SER A 253 -2.22 9.38 -7.09
N VAL A 254 -1.82 8.50 -8.00
CA VAL A 254 -0.72 7.54 -7.79
C VAL A 254 0.27 7.66 -8.93
N TYR A 255 1.56 7.69 -8.61
CA TYR A 255 2.64 7.68 -9.58
C TYR A 255 3.23 6.27 -9.62
N LEU A 256 3.27 5.64 -10.79
CA LEU A 256 3.86 4.32 -11.01
C LEU A 256 5.19 4.47 -11.73
N TYR A 257 6.26 3.98 -11.12
CA TYR A 257 7.61 3.94 -11.67
C TYR A 257 8.03 2.50 -11.97
N SER A 258 8.93 2.31 -12.93
CA SER A 258 9.63 1.05 -13.18
C SER A 258 11.13 1.24 -13.18
N LEU A 259 11.86 0.26 -12.62
CA LEU A 259 13.32 0.20 -12.73
C LEU A 259 13.74 -0.07 -14.18
N ASN A 260 14.53 0.82 -14.77
CA ASN A 260 15.16 0.61 -16.06
C ASN A 260 16.41 -0.26 -15.87
N ASP A 261 16.39 -1.48 -16.39
CA ASP A 261 17.48 -2.43 -16.18
C ASP A 261 18.83 -2.01 -16.80
N ASN A 262 18.83 -1.10 -17.79
CA ASN A 262 20.05 -0.63 -18.44
C ASN A 262 20.69 0.55 -17.69
N THR A 263 19.88 1.51 -17.21
CA THR A 263 20.39 2.70 -16.49
C THR A 263 20.43 2.53 -14.97
N LYS A 264 19.70 1.54 -14.44
CA LYS A 264 19.42 1.32 -13.01
C LYS A 264 18.68 2.48 -12.33
N GLU A 265 17.98 3.29 -13.12
CA GLU A 265 17.13 4.38 -12.63
C GLU A 265 15.64 3.97 -12.61
N TRP A 266 14.89 4.47 -11.64
CA TRP A 266 13.45 4.41 -11.59
C TRP A 266 12.85 5.52 -12.46
N THR A 267 12.07 5.11 -13.44
CA THR A 267 11.49 5.99 -14.46
C THR A 267 9.97 5.99 -14.35
N LEU A 268 9.33 7.16 -14.50
CA LEU A 268 7.88 7.28 -14.38
C LEU A 268 7.19 6.61 -15.58
N VAL A 269 6.44 5.55 -15.33
CA VAL A 269 5.62 4.85 -16.32
C VAL A 269 4.30 5.59 -16.54
N GLN A 270 3.58 5.87 -15.45
CA GLN A 270 2.25 6.47 -15.54
C GLN A 270 1.86 7.22 -14.27
N LYS A 271 1.21 8.37 -14.45
CA LYS A 271 0.42 9.03 -13.40
C LYS A 271 -1.03 8.56 -13.50
N ILE A 272 -1.49 7.86 -12.47
CA ILE A 272 -2.84 7.30 -12.37
C ILE A 272 -3.72 8.30 -11.61
N LEU A 273 -4.81 8.71 -12.25
CA LEU A 273 -5.84 9.58 -11.66
C LEU A 273 -7.09 8.77 -11.31
N PRO A 274 -7.85 9.15 -10.27
CA PRO A 274 -9.13 8.51 -9.97
C PRO A 274 -10.09 8.65 -11.16
N LYS A 275 -10.71 7.53 -11.58
CA LYS A 275 -11.68 7.50 -12.68
C LYS A 275 -13.02 8.15 -12.25
N ALA A 276 -13.01 9.48 -12.22
CA ALA A 276 -14.12 10.43 -12.03
C ALA A 276 -15.31 9.93 -11.20
N ALA A 277 -15.24 10.14 -9.87
CA ALA A 277 -16.42 10.26 -9.02
C ALA A 277 -16.59 11.73 -8.61
N ALA A 278 -17.76 12.31 -8.83
CA ALA A 278 -17.99 13.74 -8.69
C ALA A 278 -18.10 14.21 -7.22
N GLY A 279 -17.34 15.25 -6.87
CA GLY A 279 -17.47 16.04 -5.65
C GLY A 279 -16.48 15.69 -4.52
N ARG A 280 -15.76 16.72 -4.04
CA ARG A 280 -14.86 16.85 -2.87
C ARG A 280 -13.97 15.63 -2.49
N THR A 281 -12.66 15.87 -2.48
CA THR A 281 -11.63 15.16 -1.68
C THR A 281 -11.84 13.64 -1.50
N GLY A 282 -11.51 12.84 -2.51
CA GLY A 282 -11.54 11.37 -2.38
C GLY A 282 -10.34 10.78 -1.65
N TYR A 283 -9.21 11.52 -1.58
CA TYR A 283 -7.91 11.07 -1.09
C TYR A 283 -7.43 9.79 -1.78
N PHE A 284 -7.60 9.70 -3.11
CA PHE A 284 -7.08 8.59 -3.90
C PHE A 284 -5.55 8.53 -3.78
N GLY A 285 -5.01 7.36 -3.45
CA GLY A 285 -3.60 7.21 -3.07
C GLY A 285 -3.32 7.41 -1.57
N SER A 286 -4.34 7.35 -0.69
CA SER A 286 -4.11 7.30 0.77
C SER A 286 -3.40 6.01 1.20
N ALA A 287 -3.68 4.93 0.48
CA ALA A 287 -2.99 3.65 0.56
C ALA A 287 -2.67 3.15 -0.85
N VAL A 288 -1.50 2.57 -1.04
CA VAL A 288 -1.15 1.75 -2.21
C VAL A 288 -0.61 0.39 -1.76
N ALA A 289 -0.93 -0.66 -2.52
CA ALA A 289 -0.32 -1.97 -2.36
C ALA A 289 -0.06 -2.59 -3.74
N LEU A 290 1.09 -3.25 -3.89
CA LEU A 290 1.49 -3.99 -5.08
C LEU A 290 1.69 -5.46 -4.72
N SER A 291 1.35 -6.35 -5.64
CA SER A 291 1.71 -7.77 -5.59
C SER A 291 2.73 -8.12 -6.67
N ASP A 292 3.47 -9.22 -6.45
CA ASP A 292 4.45 -9.84 -7.38
C ASP A 292 3.80 -10.41 -8.67
N ASP A 293 2.58 -9.98 -9.00
CA ASP A 293 1.78 -10.50 -10.10
C ASP A 293 1.11 -9.39 -10.95
N GLY A 294 1.60 -8.16 -10.79
CA GLY A 294 1.18 -6.98 -11.56
C GLY A 294 -0.17 -6.38 -11.14
N ASN A 295 -0.80 -6.80 -10.04
CA ASN A 295 -1.96 -6.08 -9.52
C ASN A 295 -1.52 -4.90 -8.63
N LEU A 296 -2.17 -3.74 -8.84
CA LEU A 296 -2.01 -2.53 -8.03
C LEU A 296 -3.34 -2.22 -7.37
N VAL A 297 -3.32 -1.95 -6.06
CA VAL A 297 -4.50 -1.59 -5.28
C VAL A 297 -4.32 -0.20 -4.72
N VAL A 298 -5.35 0.66 -4.89
CA VAL A 298 -5.32 2.06 -4.46
C VAL A 298 -6.53 2.40 -3.59
N GLY A 299 -6.28 2.92 -2.40
CA GLY A 299 -7.29 3.39 -1.45
C GLY A 299 -7.74 4.83 -1.70
N ALA A 300 -9.03 5.09 -1.47
CA ALA A 300 -9.69 6.40 -1.55
C ALA A 300 -10.73 6.56 -0.41
N PRO A 301 -10.26 6.71 0.85
CA PRO A 301 -11.08 6.55 2.06
C PRO A 301 -12.15 7.63 2.25
N SER A 302 -12.01 8.81 1.64
CA SER A 302 -12.99 9.90 1.77
C SER A 302 -14.06 9.93 0.67
N ILE A 303 -14.06 8.94 -0.24
CA ILE A 303 -15.19 8.76 -1.16
C ILE A 303 -16.46 8.42 -0.36
N GLY A 304 -17.56 9.07 -0.74
CA GLY A 304 -18.90 8.82 -0.18
C GLY A 304 -19.79 8.05 -1.14
N THR A 305 -20.48 7.03 -0.63
CA THR A 305 -21.34 6.13 -1.40
C THR A 305 -22.83 6.45 -1.20
N TRP A 306 -23.62 6.31 -2.26
CA TRP A 306 -25.07 6.43 -2.20
C TRP A 306 -25.70 5.14 -1.68
N LEU A 307 -26.72 5.26 -0.83
CA LEU A 307 -27.59 4.13 -0.49
C LEU A 307 -28.26 3.57 -1.76
N ALA A 308 -28.57 2.27 -1.75
CA ALA A 308 -29.08 1.56 -2.93
C ALA A 308 -30.43 2.10 -3.44
N ASP A 309 -31.26 2.64 -2.55
CA ASP A 309 -32.52 3.34 -2.81
C ASP A 309 -32.34 4.81 -3.24
N ARG A 310 -31.10 5.32 -3.21
CA ARG A 310 -30.69 6.72 -3.40
C ARG A 310 -31.32 7.73 -2.43
N SER A 311 -31.79 7.28 -1.24
CA SER A 311 -32.37 8.18 -0.24
C SER A 311 -31.35 9.15 0.39
N ALA A 312 -30.09 8.70 0.56
CA ALA A 312 -29.00 9.52 1.08
C ALA A 312 -27.64 9.15 0.48
N LYS A 313 -26.69 10.11 0.54
CA LYS A 313 -25.26 9.87 0.33
C LYS A 313 -24.57 9.83 1.70
N LEU A 314 -23.90 8.72 2.00
CA LEU A 314 -23.02 8.63 3.17
C LEU A 314 -21.63 9.15 2.77
N PHE A 315 -20.98 9.90 3.66
CA PHE A 315 -19.64 10.46 3.42
C PHE A 315 -18.57 9.61 4.09
N ASN A 316 -17.32 9.68 3.59
CA ASN A 316 -16.18 8.91 4.11
C ASN A 316 -16.45 7.40 4.28
N THR A 317 -17.26 6.81 3.40
CA THR A 317 -17.48 5.35 3.38
C THR A 317 -16.23 4.61 2.91
N GLY A 318 -15.43 5.28 2.08
CA GLY A 318 -14.24 4.74 1.44
C GLY A 318 -14.53 3.89 0.21
N ALA A 319 -13.47 3.66 -0.56
CA ALA A 319 -13.46 2.82 -1.75
C ALA A 319 -12.01 2.38 -2.06
N VAL A 320 -11.88 1.23 -2.72
CA VAL A 320 -10.60 0.70 -3.20
C VAL A 320 -10.68 0.37 -4.68
N TYR A 321 -9.65 0.78 -5.42
CA TYR A 321 -9.53 0.57 -6.85
C TYR A 321 -8.47 -0.50 -7.13
N LEU A 322 -8.89 -1.61 -7.74
CA LEU A 322 -8.00 -2.66 -8.22
C LEU A 322 -7.65 -2.37 -9.69
N TYR A 323 -6.36 -2.20 -9.95
CA TYR A 323 -5.76 -2.05 -11.26
C TYR A 323 -4.89 -3.26 -11.61
N ARG A 324 -4.67 -3.46 -12.91
CA ARG A 324 -3.68 -4.38 -13.46
C ARG A 324 -2.65 -3.58 -14.25
N ILE A 325 -1.39 -3.79 -13.94
CA ILE A 325 -0.24 -3.29 -14.69
C ILE A 325 0.04 -4.28 -15.83
N SER A 326 0.24 -3.78 -17.04
CA SER A 326 0.67 -4.55 -18.21
C SER A 326 1.63 -3.73 -19.06
N ALA A 327 2.22 -4.34 -20.11
CA ALA A 327 3.07 -3.64 -21.07
C ALA A 327 2.34 -2.48 -21.77
N ASP A 328 1.02 -2.59 -21.94
CA ASP A 328 0.15 -1.55 -22.53
C ASP A 328 -0.27 -0.44 -21.53
N GLY A 329 0.25 -0.49 -20.29
CA GLY A 329 -0.04 0.47 -19.22
C GLY A 329 -0.96 -0.08 -18.12
N VAL A 330 -1.57 0.82 -17.34
CA VAL A 330 -2.36 0.45 -16.15
C VAL A 330 -3.86 0.50 -16.43
N ILE A 331 -4.53 -0.65 -16.28
CA ILE A 331 -5.96 -0.83 -16.57
C ILE A 331 -6.74 -0.97 -15.24
N LEU A 332 -7.80 -0.17 -15.06
CA LEU A 332 -8.73 -0.34 -13.94
C LEU A 332 -9.56 -1.62 -14.12
N VAL A 333 -9.34 -2.60 -13.25
CA VAL A 333 -10.09 -3.88 -13.23
C VAL A 333 -11.41 -3.70 -12.48
N ARG A 334 -11.40 -3.07 -11.30
CA ARG A 334 -12.59 -2.96 -10.45
C ARG A 334 -12.53 -1.78 -9.47
N ASN A 335 -13.68 -1.17 -9.22
CA ASN A 335 -13.92 -0.35 -8.01
C ASN A 335 -14.64 -1.22 -6.97
N ILE A 336 -14.18 -1.18 -5.73
CA ILE A 336 -14.62 -2.02 -4.61
C ILE A 336 -15.03 -1.10 -3.46
N THR A 337 -16.21 -1.33 -2.90
CA THR A 337 -16.66 -0.75 -1.63
C THR A 337 -17.00 -1.88 -0.66
N ALA A 338 -17.09 -1.57 0.62
CA ALA A 338 -17.86 -2.41 1.55
C ALA A 338 -19.33 -2.51 1.07
N HIS A 339 -20.03 -3.57 1.49
CA HIS A 339 -21.44 -3.81 1.10
C HIS A 339 -22.43 -3.37 2.17
N ASP A 340 -21.95 -3.31 3.41
CA ASP A 340 -22.58 -2.91 4.66
C ASP A 340 -21.95 -1.61 5.21
N PHE A 341 -21.49 -0.75 4.28
CA PHE A 341 -20.82 0.51 4.55
C PHE A 341 -21.66 1.49 5.38
N ARG A 342 -21.00 2.22 6.26
CA ARG A 342 -21.54 3.33 7.06
C ARG A 342 -20.77 4.62 6.77
N ALA A 343 -21.28 5.74 7.28
CA ALA A 343 -20.52 6.98 7.27
C ALA A 343 -19.26 6.83 8.12
N ASP A 344 -18.16 7.43 7.66
CA ASP A 344 -16.86 7.49 8.37
C ASP A 344 -16.15 6.15 8.61
N ASP A 345 -16.56 5.09 7.92
CA ASP A 345 -15.92 3.76 7.86
C ASP A 345 -14.53 3.77 7.17
N ARG A 346 -14.27 4.77 6.32
CA ARG A 346 -12.97 5.03 5.65
C ARG A 346 -12.34 3.81 4.95
N PHE A 347 -13.14 2.93 4.36
CA PHE A 347 -12.69 1.70 3.68
C PHE A 347 -11.49 1.95 2.74
N GLY A 348 -10.37 1.29 3.03
CA GLY A 348 -9.12 1.39 2.28
C GLY A 348 -8.24 2.61 2.64
N ASP A 349 -8.18 3.01 3.91
CA ASP A 349 -7.23 4.05 4.35
C ASP A 349 -5.79 3.54 4.48
N GLN A 350 -4.86 4.44 4.80
CA GLN A 350 -3.43 4.18 4.98
C GLN A 350 -3.16 3.01 5.94
N GLY A 351 -2.45 1.98 5.47
CA GLY A 351 -2.16 0.75 6.21
C GLY A 351 -3.27 -0.30 6.19
N GLN A 352 -4.45 0.00 5.63
CA GLN A 352 -5.62 -0.89 5.60
C GLN A 352 -5.77 -1.67 4.29
N VAL A 353 -4.74 -1.75 3.46
CA VAL A 353 -4.78 -2.44 2.16
C VAL A 353 -3.58 -3.35 2.01
N ALA A 354 -3.81 -4.65 1.77
CA ALA A 354 -2.77 -5.61 1.43
C ALA A 354 -3.24 -6.52 0.29
N ILE A 355 -2.33 -6.90 -0.61
CA ILE A 355 -2.59 -7.83 -1.71
C ILE A 355 -1.44 -8.85 -1.82
N SER A 356 -1.77 -10.13 -1.89
CA SER A 356 -0.82 -11.26 -2.03
C SER A 356 -1.54 -12.47 -2.62
N ASN A 357 -0.92 -13.20 -3.53
CA ASN A 357 -1.39 -14.50 -4.04
C ASN A 357 -2.89 -14.57 -4.43
N GLY A 358 -3.39 -13.56 -5.15
CA GLY A 358 -4.79 -13.52 -5.57
C GLY A 358 -5.79 -13.17 -4.44
N ILE A 359 -5.31 -12.74 -3.28
CA ILE A 359 -6.10 -12.30 -2.14
C ILE A 359 -5.86 -10.81 -1.90
N LEU A 360 -6.95 -10.06 -1.76
CA LEU A 360 -6.97 -8.66 -1.33
C LEU A 360 -7.67 -8.57 0.03
N ALA A 361 -6.98 -8.03 1.02
CA ALA A 361 -7.54 -7.65 2.32
C ALA A 361 -7.70 -6.13 2.38
N VAL A 362 -8.89 -5.66 2.76
CA VAL A 362 -9.19 -4.23 2.93
C VAL A 362 -9.85 -3.98 4.27
N GLY A 363 -9.26 -3.11 5.09
CA GLY A 363 -9.87 -2.60 6.32
C GLY A 363 -10.86 -1.47 6.06
N ALA A 364 -11.84 -1.36 6.95
CA ALA A 364 -12.62 -0.16 7.22
C ALA A 364 -12.65 0.00 8.73
N THR A 365 -11.94 1.00 9.27
CA THR A 365 -12.05 1.38 10.68
C THR A 365 -12.95 2.60 10.78
N ASN A 366 -14.04 2.51 11.53
CA ASN A 366 -14.82 3.71 11.78
C ASN A 366 -14.00 4.68 12.64
N SER A 367 -13.76 5.88 12.11
CA SER A 367 -12.95 6.91 12.80
C SER A 367 -13.77 7.83 13.70
N ALA A 368 -15.10 7.68 13.73
CA ALA A 368 -16.01 8.55 14.47
C ALA A 368 -16.30 8.06 15.91
N ASP A 369 -16.11 6.77 16.20
CA ASP A 369 -16.04 6.27 17.58
C ASP A 369 -14.58 6.17 18.06
N GLN A 370 -14.40 6.23 19.39
CA GLN A 370 -13.09 6.01 20.02
C GLN A 370 -12.85 4.52 20.33
N SER A 371 -13.74 3.61 19.92
CA SER A 371 -13.55 2.17 20.11
C SER A 371 -12.81 1.51 18.95
N LEU A 372 -12.66 2.20 17.82
CA LEU A 372 -12.03 1.71 16.58
C LEU A 372 -12.80 0.52 15.98
N ASP A 373 -14.14 0.55 16.12
CA ASP A 373 -15.01 -0.49 15.59
C ASP A 373 -14.84 -0.56 14.06
N GLY A 374 -14.27 -1.66 13.60
CA GLY A 374 -13.90 -1.84 12.21
C GLY A 374 -14.11 -3.26 11.70
N LYS A 375 -13.89 -3.44 10.41
CA LYS A 375 -13.94 -4.75 9.73
C LYS A 375 -12.82 -4.86 8.73
N VAL A 376 -12.28 -6.07 8.55
CA VAL A 376 -11.44 -6.40 7.41
C VAL A 376 -12.21 -7.32 6.46
N TYR A 377 -12.27 -6.91 5.20
CA TYR A 377 -12.96 -7.56 4.10
C TYR A 377 -11.94 -8.28 3.22
N ILE A 378 -12.22 -9.55 2.92
CA ILE A 378 -11.35 -10.41 2.13
C ILE A 378 -12.01 -10.68 0.79
N TYR A 379 -11.26 -10.42 -0.28
CA TYR A 379 -11.67 -10.58 -1.68
C TYR A 379 -10.68 -11.47 -2.42
N SER A 380 -11.17 -12.40 -3.23
CA SER A 380 -10.35 -13.02 -4.28
C SER A 380 -10.23 -12.05 -5.46
N THR A 381 -9.00 -11.78 -5.91
CA THR A 381 -8.73 -11.03 -7.14
C THR A 381 -8.62 -11.99 -8.34
N PRO A 382 -8.85 -11.51 -9.59
CA PRO A 382 -8.71 -12.36 -10.77
C PRO A 382 -7.26 -12.80 -10.96
N ALA A 383 -7.08 -14.05 -11.39
CA ALA A 383 -5.74 -14.57 -11.72
C ALA A 383 -4.98 -13.61 -12.67
N PRO A 384 -3.67 -13.45 -12.50
CA PRO A 384 -2.82 -12.71 -13.42
C PRO A 384 -2.94 -13.26 -14.84
N VAL A 385 -2.83 -12.37 -15.83
CA VAL A 385 -2.40 -12.80 -17.17
C VAL A 385 -0.88 -12.68 -17.16
N PRO A 386 -0.11 -13.74 -17.45
CA PRO A 386 1.35 -13.68 -17.43
C PRO A 386 1.87 -12.56 -18.34
N ILE A 387 2.64 -11.63 -17.77
CA ILE A 387 3.31 -10.59 -18.55
C ILE A 387 4.55 -11.24 -19.14
N SER A 388 4.59 -11.44 -20.46
CA SER A 388 5.80 -11.90 -21.13
C SER A 388 6.87 -10.82 -21.01
N THR A 389 7.96 -11.11 -20.30
CA THR A 389 9.15 -10.26 -20.16
C THR A 389 10.02 -10.22 -21.43
N THR A 390 9.38 -10.32 -22.60
CA THR A 390 10.02 -9.98 -23.87
C THR A 390 10.21 -8.46 -23.88
N SER A 391 11.38 -8.04 -23.40
CA SER A 391 11.97 -6.75 -23.74
C SER A 391 11.73 -6.47 -25.22
N PRO A 392 11.28 -5.26 -25.61
CA PRO A 392 11.13 -4.92 -27.02
C PRO A 392 12.51 -4.98 -27.67
N THR A 393 12.84 -6.11 -28.28
CA THR A 393 13.98 -6.24 -29.18
C THR A 393 13.79 -5.21 -30.27
N ALA A 394 14.64 -4.19 -30.27
CA ALA A 394 14.61 -3.16 -31.28
C ALA A 394 14.91 -3.81 -32.64
N ASP A 395 13.87 -4.00 -33.45
CA ASP A 395 14.01 -4.36 -34.85
C ASP A 395 14.56 -3.14 -35.60
N VAL A 396 15.89 -3.03 -35.64
CA VAL A 396 16.60 -1.96 -36.34
C VAL A 396 16.61 -2.28 -37.84
N THR A 397 15.45 -2.10 -38.48
CA THR A 397 15.30 -2.13 -39.94
C THR A 397 14.58 -0.87 -40.46
N GLY A 398 15.07 0.30 -40.02
CA GLY A 398 14.48 1.60 -40.37
C GLY A 398 15.42 2.80 -40.22
N ALA A 399 16.68 2.68 -40.68
CA ALA A 399 17.60 3.81 -40.67
C ALA A 399 17.17 4.90 -41.69
N PRO A 400 16.93 6.16 -41.27
CA PRO A 400 16.72 7.25 -42.21
C PRO A 400 18.04 7.63 -42.88
N THR A 401 18.00 7.83 -44.19
CA THR A 401 19.16 8.17 -45.03
C THR A 401 19.85 9.45 -44.55
N PRO A 402 21.19 9.48 -44.37
CA PRO A 402 21.89 10.69 -43.96
C PRO A 402 21.89 11.73 -45.10
N VAL A 403 21.46 12.95 -44.79
CA VAL A 403 21.60 14.12 -45.66
C VAL A 403 23.04 14.66 -45.53
N PRO A 404 23.80 14.84 -46.62
CA PRO A 404 25.17 15.34 -46.54
C PRO A 404 25.19 16.86 -46.34
N THR A 405 25.68 17.31 -45.19
CA THR A 405 26.03 18.72 -44.96
C THR A 405 27.53 18.93 -45.17
N GLY A 406 27.88 19.94 -45.97
CA GLY A 406 29.27 20.27 -46.32
C GLY A 406 30.08 20.90 -45.17
N PRO A 407 31.39 21.14 -45.37
CA PRO A 407 32.30 21.56 -44.32
C PRO A 407 32.04 23.00 -43.86
N VAL A 408 31.96 23.20 -42.54
CA VAL A 408 31.90 24.52 -41.91
C VAL A 408 33.32 25.06 -41.70
N THR A 409 33.64 26.19 -42.34
CA THR A 409 34.88 26.93 -42.11
C THR A 409 34.78 27.83 -40.88
N THR A 410 35.86 27.89 -40.10
CA THR A 410 35.98 28.69 -38.87
C THR A 410 35.94 30.21 -39.12
N GLY A 411 35.20 30.95 -38.28
CA GLY A 411 35.26 32.41 -38.23
C GLY A 411 34.61 32.99 -36.98
N ALA A 412 35.38 33.74 -36.20
CA ALA A 412 34.97 34.55 -35.05
C ALA A 412 35.96 35.73 -34.91
N PRO A 413 35.73 36.76 -34.09
CA PRO A 413 34.49 37.22 -33.43
C PRO A 413 34.18 38.71 -33.71
N THR A 414 33.01 39.24 -33.29
CA THR A 414 32.88 40.64 -32.79
C THR A 414 31.60 40.84 -31.99
N THR A 415 31.71 41.40 -30.78
CA THR A 415 30.62 42.03 -30.00
C THR A 415 30.56 43.53 -30.34
N PRO A 416 29.40 44.20 -30.16
CA PRO A 416 29.36 45.22 -29.10
C PRO A 416 28.05 45.23 -28.29
N ALA A 417 28.03 46.03 -27.22
CA ALA A 417 27.07 45.98 -26.12
C ALA A 417 25.99 47.12 -26.17
N PRO A 418 25.27 47.51 -25.09
CA PRO A 418 23.81 47.63 -25.13
C PRO A 418 23.25 49.06 -25.16
N THR A 419 21.95 49.22 -25.42
CA THR A 419 21.19 50.48 -25.26
C THR A 419 19.80 50.24 -24.64
N THR A 420 19.21 51.32 -24.09
CA THR A 420 18.22 51.27 -23.00
C THR A 420 16.86 51.93 -23.31
N GLY A 421 15.76 51.17 -23.14
CA GLY A 421 14.39 51.66 -22.87
C GLY A 421 13.66 52.44 -23.98
N PRO A 422 12.40 52.89 -23.76
CA PRO A 422 11.53 52.66 -22.60
C PRO A 422 10.22 51.89 -22.92
N VAL A 423 9.43 51.61 -21.88
CA VAL A 423 8.12 50.92 -21.95
C VAL A 423 7.02 51.81 -22.55
N THR A 424 6.21 51.26 -23.47
CA THR A 424 4.84 51.71 -23.73
C THR A 424 3.89 50.52 -23.94
N THR A 425 2.64 50.71 -23.52
CA THR A 425 1.58 49.69 -23.52
C THR A 425 0.70 49.78 -24.77
N SER A 426 0.44 48.66 -25.43
CA SER A 426 -0.77 48.47 -26.25
C SER A 426 -1.10 47.00 -26.42
N ALA A 427 -2.38 46.66 -26.28
CA ALA A 427 -2.90 45.31 -26.48
C ALA A 427 -3.36 45.11 -27.93
N PRO A 428 -3.15 43.93 -28.53
CA PRO A 428 -3.87 43.50 -29.72
C PRO A 428 -5.00 42.53 -29.34
N THR A 429 -6.22 42.86 -29.76
CA THR A 429 -7.39 41.98 -29.69
C THR A 429 -7.32 40.85 -30.73
N THR A 430 -7.37 39.60 -30.30
CA THR A 430 -7.43 38.42 -31.19
C THR A 430 -8.89 38.08 -31.54
N PRO A 431 -9.26 37.87 -32.82
CA PRO A 431 -10.59 37.38 -33.19
C PRO A 431 -10.72 35.87 -32.93
N ALA A 432 -11.94 35.43 -32.63
CA ALA A 432 -12.24 34.02 -32.35
C ALA A 432 -12.30 33.15 -33.64
N PRO A 433 -11.77 31.92 -33.61
CA PRO A 433 -12.06 30.93 -34.64
C PRO A 433 -13.36 30.17 -34.32
N THR A 434 -14.37 30.34 -35.15
CA THR A 434 -15.54 29.45 -35.19
C THR A 434 -15.15 28.11 -35.79
N GLY A 435 -15.09 27.05 -34.98
CA GLY A 435 -14.81 25.68 -35.41
C GLY A 435 -15.87 24.71 -34.88
N SER A 436 -16.76 24.28 -35.76
CA SER A 436 -17.81 23.31 -35.46
C SER A 436 -17.23 21.91 -35.19
N SER A 437 -17.43 21.37 -33.99
CA SER A 437 -17.20 19.95 -33.72
C SER A 437 -18.43 19.13 -34.17
N PRO A 438 -18.26 18.05 -34.94
CA PRO A 438 -19.39 17.21 -35.36
C PRO A 438 -19.96 16.41 -34.18
N ALA A 439 -21.28 16.32 -34.11
CA ALA A 439 -21.96 15.57 -33.06
C ALA A 439 -21.68 14.06 -33.20
N MET A 440 -21.20 13.42 -32.12
CA MET A 440 -21.34 11.97 -31.95
C MET A 440 -22.74 11.68 -31.42
N THR A 441 -23.58 11.10 -32.28
CA THR A 441 -24.90 10.58 -31.92
C THR A 441 -24.75 9.47 -30.88
N GLN A 442 -25.34 9.64 -29.70
CA GLN A 442 -25.53 8.52 -28.77
C GLN A 442 -26.52 7.53 -29.38
N VAL A 443 -26.14 6.26 -29.44
CA VAL A 443 -27.07 5.15 -29.65
C VAL A 443 -27.40 4.57 -28.28
N GLU A 444 -28.52 5.02 -27.69
CA GLU A 444 -29.10 4.36 -26.53
C GLU A 444 -29.86 3.10 -26.99
N GLU A 445 -29.23 1.93 -26.92
CA GLU A 445 -29.97 0.66 -26.96
C GLU A 445 -30.72 0.42 -25.64
N THR A 446 -31.93 0.99 -25.58
CA THR A 446 -32.90 0.71 -24.52
C THR A 446 -33.69 -0.56 -24.84
N THR A 447 -33.21 -1.72 -24.38
CA THR A 447 -33.99 -2.97 -24.42
C THR A 447 -34.67 -3.22 -23.06
N PRO A 448 -36.01 -3.10 -22.96
CA PRO A 448 -36.73 -3.41 -21.72
C PRO A 448 -36.84 -4.93 -21.53
N PHE A 449 -36.16 -5.47 -20.52
CA PHE A 449 -36.23 -6.90 -20.20
C PHE A 449 -37.47 -7.21 -19.35
N THR A 450 -38.46 -7.89 -19.94
CA THR A 450 -39.63 -8.42 -19.21
C THR A 450 -39.30 -9.78 -18.60
N PRO A 451 -39.60 -10.02 -17.30
CA PRO A 451 -39.35 -11.32 -16.69
C PRO A 451 -40.44 -12.34 -17.04
N THR A 452 -40.05 -13.46 -17.64
CA THR A 452 -40.90 -14.65 -17.82
C THR A 452 -40.88 -15.51 -16.54
N PRO A 453 -42.01 -16.03 -16.04
CA PRO A 453 -42.07 -16.70 -14.74
C PRO A 453 -41.45 -18.11 -14.73
N THR A 454 -40.71 -18.40 -13.66
CA THR A 454 -40.10 -19.71 -13.37
C THR A 454 -41.17 -20.76 -13.00
N PRO A 455 -41.10 -22.01 -13.51
CA PRO A 455 -41.97 -23.09 -13.06
C PRO A 455 -41.60 -23.57 -11.65
N LYS A 456 -42.63 -23.89 -10.85
CA LYS A 456 -42.48 -24.49 -9.50
C LYS A 456 -41.90 -25.90 -9.61
N SER A 457 -40.83 -26.20 -8.87
CA SER A 457 -40.48 -27.60 -8.57
C SER A 457 -41.18 -28.07 -7.30
N VAL A 458 -41.71 -29.29 -7.36
CA VAL A 458 -42.51 -29.91 -6.29
C VAL A 458 -41.59 -30.48 -5.22
N ALA A 459 -41.93 -30.30 -3.95
CA ALA A 459 -41.27 -30.97 -2.84
C ALA A 459 -41.78 -32.43 -2.71
N THR A 460 -40.87 -33.40 -2.72
CA THR A 460 -41.15 -34.80 -2.36
C THR A 460 -40.51 -35.13 -1.02
N HIS A 461 -41.35 -35.43 -0.03
CA HIS A 461 -40.92 -36.00 1.24
C HIS A 461 -40.35 -37.41 1.02
N LEU A 462 -39.28 -37.73 1.74
CA LEU A 462 -38.87 -39.12 2.02
C LEU A 462 -38.51 -39.24 3.50
N THR A 463 -39.39 -39.92 4.23
CA THR A 463 -39.30 -40.20 5.67
C THR A 463 -38.91 -41.66 5.89
N THR A 464 -37.77 -41.92 6.52
CA THR A 464 -37.40 -43.18 7.23
C THR A 464 -36.00 -42.99 7.84
N ALA A 465 -35.64 -43.53 9.01
CA ALA A 465 -36.40 -44.03 10.15
C ALA A 465 -35.45 -44.08 11.36
N PHE A 466 -35.95 -43.89 12.59
CA PHE A 466 -35.15 -44.05 13.81
C PHE A 466 -34.90 -45.53 14.11
N ASN A 467 -33.70 -45.88 14.61
CA ASN A 467 -33.52 -47.10 15.41
C ASN A 467 -32.30 -46.99 16.37
N PRO A 468 -32.50 -46.96 17.70
CA PRO A 468 -31.41 -46.91 18.69
C PRO A 468 -31.26 -48.22 19.49
N LEU A 469 -30.02 -48.71 19.69
CA LEU A 469 -29.53 -49.68 20.71
C LEU A 469 -28.08 -50.11 20.33
N LEU A 470 -27.12 -50.54 21.17
CA LEU A 470 -27.02 -50.79 22.61
C LEU A 470 -25.51 -50.85 23.06
N LEU A 471 -25.17 -50.26 24.21
CA LEU A 471 -24.08 -50.53 25.23
C LEU A 471 -22.62 -50.98 24.91
N LEU A 472 -21.73 -50.44 25.77
CA LEU A 472 -20.48 -51.00 26.37
C LEU A 472 -19.29 -51.30 25.43
N THR A 473 -18.00 -51.23 25.83
CA THR A 473 -17.31 -50.82 27.09
C THR A 473 -16.38 -49.60 26.81
N THR A 474 -15.38 -49.12 27.57
CA THR A 474 -14.69 -49.52 28.83
C THR A 474 -14.08 -48.28 29.51
N MET A 475 -13.72 -48.38 30.80
CA MET A 475 -12.68 -47.54 31.44
C MET A 475 -11.37 -48.35 31.57
N VAL A 476 -10.21 -47.69 31.66
CA VAL A 476 -9.11 -47.96 32.62
C VAL A 476 -7.94 -46.99 32.38
N VAL A 477 -7.60 -46.18 33.41
CA VAL A 477 -6.26 -45.80 33.96
C VAL A 477 -5.14 -45.42 32.94
N ALA A 478 -4.41 -44.30 33.06
CA ALA A 478 -3.79 -43.76 34.28
C ALA A 478 -3.65 -42.21 34.32
N LEU A 479 -3.55 -41.65 35.53
CA LEU A 479 -2.79 -40.42 35.77
C LEU A 479 -1.30 -40.77 35.92
N TYR A 480 -0.43 -39.91 35.40
CA TYR A 480 0.72 -39.36 36.12
C TYR A 480 1.07 -37.98 35.54
#